data_AF-A0A2D6LHK0-F1
#
_entry.id   AF-A0A2D6LHK0-F1
#
_cell.length_a   1.000
_cell.length_b   1.000
_cell.length_c   1.000
_cell.angle_alpha   90.00
_cell.angle_beta   90.00
_cell.angle_gamma   90.00
#
_symmetry.space_group_name_H-M   'P 1'
#
loop_
_entity.id
_entity.type
_entity.pdbx_description
1 polymer ?
#
loop_
_entity_poly.entity_id
_entity_poly.type
_entity_poly.pdbx_seq_one_letter_code
_entity_poly.pdbx_strand_id
1 'polypeptide(L)'
;MQHPSIFDKEVLELAKKLPKQTPEPFKALEEYDRTHKLRRWDNKVRVNFTLDPKTYKEFKRYCEKKGYKMSTLVERLIKKTVK
;
A
#
# COMPACT_ATOMS: atom_id res chain seq x y z
N MET A 1 -1.74 11.04 -45.23
CA MET A 1 -2.81 10.42 -44.42
C MET A 1 -2.63 10.90 -42.99
N GLN A 2 -3.48 11.83 -42.54
CA GLN A 2 -3.47 12.27 -41.14
C GLN A 2 -4.34 11.27 -40.37
N HIS A 3 -3.76 10.52 -39.45
CA HIS A 3 -4.55 9.71 -38.52
C HIS A 3 -5.31 10.68 -37.61
N PRO A 4 -6.66 10.67 -37.58
CA PRO A 4 -7.38 11.47 -36.61
C PRO A 4 -7.01 10.98 -35.22
N SER A 5 -6.44 11.88 -34.41
CA SER A 5 -6.20 11.66 -32.99
C SER A 5 -7.52 11.24 -32.36
N ILE A 6 -7.65 9.95 -32.03
CA ILE A 6 -8.84 9.33 -31.43
C ILE A 6 -9.17 9.96 -30.04
N PHE A 7 -8.25 10.76 -29.51
CA PHE A 7 -8.41 11.43 -28.22
C PHE A 7 -8.67 12.91 -28.41
N ASP A 8 -9.83 13.36 -27.94
CA ASP A 8 -10.20 14.77 -27.83
C ASP A 8 -9.18 15.54 -26.98
N LYS A 9 -8.95 16.83 -27.28
CA LYS A 9 -8.01 17.68 -26.54
C LYS A 9 -8.28 17.69 -25.03
N GLU A 10 -9.55 17.54 -24.64
CA GLU A 10 -9.97 17.45 -23.24
C GLU A 10 -9.45 16.17 -22.56
N VAL A 11 -9.43 15.05 -23.27
CA VAL A 11 -8.88 13.78 -22.78
C VAL A 11 -7.37 13.90 -22.55
N LEU A 12 -6.65 14.57 -23.45
CA LEU A 12 -5.21 14.81 -23.30
C LEU A 12 -4.89 15.71 -22.10
N GLU A 13 -5.69 16.74 -21.87
CA GLU A 13 -5.53 17.61 -20.71
C GLU A 13 -5.85 16.90 -19.38
N LEU A 14 -6.88 16.03 -19.38
CA LEU A 14 -7.21 15.20 -18.22
C LEU A 14 -6.09 14.20 -17.93
N ALA A 15 -5.57 13.53 -18.96
CA ALA A 15 -4.50 12.54 -18.85
C ALA A 15 -3.20 13.15 -18.27
N LYS A 16 -2.89 14.41 -18.56
CA LYS A 16 -1.73 15.12 -17.96
C LYS A 16 -1.93 15.45 -16.48
N LYS A 17 -3.16 15.58 -16.01
CA LYS A 17 -3.50 15.99 -14.63
C LYS A 17 -3.62 14.79 -13.69
N LEU A 18 -4.13 13.65 -14.18
CA LEU A 18 -4.38 12.44 -13.39
C LEU A 18 -3.16 11.86 -12.63
N PRO A 19 -1.95 11.78 -13.22
CA PRO A 19 -0.76 11.29 -12.52
C PRO A 19 -0.35 12.15 -11.32
N LYS A 20 -0.69 13.45 -11.35
CA LYS A 20 -0.38 14.39 -10.27
C LYS A 20 -1.37 14.30 -9.11
N GLN A 21 -2.63 13.95 -9.39
CA GLN A 21 -3.71 13.90 -8.40
C GLN A 21 -3.81 12.54 -7.71
N THR A 22 -3.47 11.47 -8.44
CA THR A 22 -3.55 10.09 -7.95
C THR A 22 -2.31 9.34 -8.43
N PRO A 23 -1.15 9.50 -7.75
CA PRO A 23 0.11 8.91 -8.22
C PRO A 23 0.18 7.39 -8.00
N GLU A 24 -0.64 6.83 -7.11
CA GLU A 24 -0.53 5.44 -6.67
C GLU A 24 -0.87 4.41 -7.77
N PRO A 25 -1.96 4.57 -8.56
CA PRO A 25 -2.23 3.66 -9.67
C PRO A 25 -1.15 3.71 -10.76
N PHE A 26 -0.58 4.88 -11.03
CA PHE A 26 0.47 5.04 -12.03
C PHE A 26 1.80 4.43 -11.57
N LYS A 27 2.15 4.55 -10.28
CA LYS A 27 3.30 3.84 -9.70
C LYS A 27 3.13 2.32 -9.78
N ALA A 28 1.92 1.81 -9.56
CA ALA A 28 1.64 0.38 -9.69
C ALA A 28 1.79 -0.11 -11.14
N LEU A 29 1.39 0.71 -12.12
CA LEU A 29 1.59 0.44 -13.54
C LEU A 29 3.07 0.51 -13.95
N GLU A 30 3.83 1.48 -13.45
CA GLU A 30 5.28 1.59 -13.67
C GLU A 30 6.02 0.37 -13.08
N GLU A 31 5.62 -0.07 -11.89
CA GLU A 31 6.18 -1.27 -11.27
C GLU A 31 5.79 -2.56 -12.03
N TYR A 32 4.59 -2.60 -12.63
CA TYR A 32 4.18 -3.67 -13.53
C TYR A 32 5.02 -3.69 -14.80
N ASP A 33 5.28 -2.55 -15.43
CA ASP A 33 6.10 -2.49 -16.65
C ASP A 33 7.52 -3.03 -16.39
N ARG A 34 8.07 -2.73 -15.20
CA ARG A 34 9.38 -3.24 -14.77
C ARG A 34 9.39 -4.74 -14.42
N THR A 35 8.32 -5.27 -13.84
CA THR A 35 8.33 -6.61 -13.21
C THR A 35 7.38 -7.62 -13.86
N HIS A 36 6.53 -7.18 -14.78
CA HIS A 36 5.36 -7.88 -15.32
C HIS A 36 4.43 -8.48 -14.26
N LYS A 37 4.43 -7.93 -13.03
CA LYS A 37 3.59 -8.39 -11.92
C LYS A 37 2.85 -7.22 -11.29
N LEU A 38 1.52 -7.24 -11.39
CA LEU A 38 0.68 -6.21 -10.79
C LEU A 38 0.67 -6.47 -9.29
N ARG A 39 1.18 -5.50 -8.53
CA ARG A 39 1.15 -5.58 -7.08
C ARG A 39 -0.32 -5.52 -6.64
N ARG A 40 -0.84 -6.64 -6.17
CA ARG A 40 -2.16 -6.76 -5.56
C ARG A 40 -2.32 -5.68 -4.49
N TRP A 41 -3.23 -4.73 -4.72
CA TRP A 41 -3.48 -3.55 -3.88
C TRP A 41 -4.08 -3.93 -2.52
N ASP A 42 -4.60 -5.15 -2.42
CA ASP A 42 -5.10 -5.83 -1.22
C ASP A 42 -3.99 -6.48 -0.37
N ASN A 43 -2.74 -6.44 -0.81
CA ASN A 43 -1.65 -7.07 -0.06
C ASN A 43 -1.26 -6.22 1.16
N LYS A 44 -1.30 -6.86 2.34
CA LYS A 44 -0.70 -6.30 3.55
C LYS A 44 0.76 -5.93 3.29
N VAL A 45 1.12 -4.69 3.61
CA VAL A 45 2.52 -4.26 3.55
C VAL A 45 3.27 -4.85 4.75
N ARG A 46 4.40 -5.49 4.48
CA ARG A 46 5.31 -5.95 5.53
C ARG A 46 6.09 -4.75 6.05
N VAL A 47 5.95 -4.47 7.34
CA VAL A 47 6.70 -3.41 8.03
C VAL A 47 7.68 -4.10 8.97
N ASN A 48 8.96 -3.76 8.86
CA ASN A 48 10.00 -4.21 9.79
C ASN A 48 10.24 -3.09 10.80
N PHE A 49 10.07 -3.38 12.08
CA PHE A 49 10.38 -2.45 13.16
C PHE A 49 11.10 -3.20 14.28
N THR A 50 11.94 -2.47 15.00
CA THR A 50 12.68 -2.99 16.13
C THR A 50 11.90 -2.73 17.40
N LEU A 51 11.87 -3.71 18.30
CA LEU A 51 11.30 -3.59 19.64
C LEU A 51 12.39 -3.88 20.66
N ASP A 52 12.32 -3.20 21.80
CA ASP A 52 13.16 -3.55 22.93
C ASP A 52 12.93 -5.01 23.34
N PRO A 53 13.98 -5.77 23.70
CA PRO A 53 13.85 -7.19 24.03
C PRO A 53 12.88 -7.47 25.19
N LYS A 54 12.81 -6.56 26.17
CA LYS A 54 11.87 -6.66 27.30
C LYS A 54 10.43 -6.52 26.82
N THR A 55 10.15 -5.47 26.05
CA THR A 55 8.83 -5.18 25.46
C THR A 55 8.38 -6.33 24.56
N TYR A 56 9.27 -6.88 23.73
CA TYR A 56 8.96 -8.03 22.89
C TYR A 56 8.57 -9.27 23.71
N LYS A 57 9.31 -9.60 24.78
CA LYS A 57 9.02 -10.74 25.65
C LYS A 57 7.66 -10.60 26.34
N GLU A 58 7.38 -9.43 26.89
CA GLU A 58 6.10 -9.14 27.54
C GLU A 58 4.94 -9.18 26.55
N PHE A 59 5.11 -8.58 25.38
CA PHE A 59 4.12 -8.59 24.30
C PHE A 59 3.84 -10.00 23.79
N LYS A 60 4.87 -10.83 23.60
CA LYS A 60 4.75 -12.23 23.21
C LYS A 60 3.95 -13.02 24.24
N ARG A 61 4.34 -12.95 25.52
CA ARG A 61 3.63 -13.62 26.61
C ARG A 61 2.16 -13.19 26.70
N TYR A 62 1.89 -11.90 26.53
CA TYR A 62 0.53 -11.38 26.51
C TYR A 62 -0.30 -11.98 25.37
N CYS A 63 0.27 -12.02 24.16
CA CYS A 63 -0.39 -12.59 22.99
C CYS A 63 -0.65 -14.09 23.16
N GLU A 64 0.32 -14.85 23.66
CA GLU A 64 0.19 -16.29 23.95
C GLU A 64 -0.91 -16.56 24.98
N LYS A 65 -0.91 -15.84 26.10
CA LYS A 65 -1.92 -15.99 27.16
C LYS A 65 -3.35 -15.70 26.70
N LYS A 66 -3.51 -14.81 25.72
CA LYS A 66 -4.81 -14.38 25.19
C LYS A 66 -5.20 -15.05 23.87
N GLY A 67 -4.34 -15.90 23.30
CA GLY A 67 -4.58 -16.55 22.00
C GLY A 67 -4.56 -15.58 20.80
N TYR A 68 -3.89 -14.43 20.91
CA TYR A 68 -3.83 -13.44 19.83
C TYR A 68 -2.63 -13.65 18.92
N LYS A 69 -2.84 -13.41 17.63
CA LYS A 69 -1.73 -13.20 16.69
C LYS A 69 -1.14 -11.81 16.94
N MET A 70 0.18 -11.75 17.16
CA MET A 70 0.91 -10.51 17.42
C MET A 70 0.65 -9.45 16.34
N SER A 71 0.67 -9.83 15.06
CA SER A 71 0.39 -8.94 13.94
C SER A 71 -1.01 -8.33 13.99
N THR A 72 -2.03 -9.11 14.36
CA THR A 72 -3.41 -8.64 14.49
C THR A 72 -3.55 -7.60 15.59
N LEU A 73 -2.86 -7.79 16.71
CA LEU A 73 -2.91 -6.86 17.83
C LEU A 73 -2.20 -5.54 17.49
N VAL A 74 -1.02 -5.62 16.87
CA VAL A 74 -0.31 -4.43 16.36
C VAL A 74 -1.16 -3.66 15.36
N GLU A 75 -1.75 -4.36 14.37
CA GLU A 75 -2.59 -3.73 13.36
C GLU A 75 -3.83 -3.06 13.98
N ARG A 76 -4.44 -3.67 15.01
CA ARG A 76 -5.57 -3.08 15.75
C ARG A 76 -5.16 -1.82 16.50
N LEU A 77 -4.01 -1.83 17.17
CA LEU A 77 -3.51 -0.67 17.91
C LEU A 77 -3.18 0.48 16.96
N ILE A 78 -2.50 0.21 15.85
CA ILE A 78 -2.22 1.21 14.82
C ILE A 78 -3.52 1.82 14.28
N LYS A 79 -4.52 0.99 13.96
CA LYS A 79 -5.83 1.44 13.49
C LYS A 79 -6.55 2.34 14.50
N LYS A 80 -6.36 2.13 15.80
CA LYS A 80 -6.95 2.97 16.86
C LYS A 80 -6.25 4.32 16.99
N THR A 81 -4.98 4.42 16.60
CA THR A 81 -4.19 5.65 16.71
C THR A 81 -4.29 6.53 15.47
N VAL A 82 -4.45 5.92 14.29
CA VAL A 82 -4.44 6.63 12.98
C VAL A 82 -5.86 7.04 12.53
N LYS A 83 -6.90 6.37 13.01
CA LYS A 83 -8.29 6.80 12.85
C LYS A 83 -8.75 7.61 14.05
#